data_AF-A0A9P7K4V5-F1
#
_entry.id   AF-A0A9P7K4V5-F1
#
_cell.length_a   1.000
_cell.length_b   1.000
_cell.length_c   1.000
_cell.angle_alpha   90.00
_cell.angle_beta   90.00
_cell.angle_gamma   90.00
#
_symmetry.space_group_name_H-M   'P 1'
#
loop_
_entity.id
_entity.type
_entity.pdbx_description
1 polymer ?
#
loop_
_entity_poly.entity_id
_entity_poly.type
_entity_poly.pdbx_seq_one_letter_code
_entity_poly.pdbx_strand_id
1 'polypeptide(L)'
;MLRYMQKSERYHLPNSEQIQLGAKVDPTVHGFDGYVNAGFPQPYEVASASERYVASIRAAIPGLAENNDVASGTPNGVARFQYSITPGNGTFPALGGNTRSSSANAYIYPSLTTKTNLVILTEHQASSIIWHQRRPVALGSRAAGVNFIATQVKDSGNPGPLSVKVRREVIVSSGAIGVGYLHAYN
;
A
#
# COMPACT_ATOMS: atom_id res chain seq x y z
N MET A 1 -15.79 5.26 -3.39
CA MET A 1 -14.40 4.86 -3.04
C MET A 1 -13.80 5.73 -1.94
N LEU A 2 -14.01 7.05 -1.93
CA LEU A 2 -13.49 7.99 -0.91
C LEU A 2 -13.55 7.45 0.54
N ARG A 3 -14.74 7.04 1.01
CA ARG A 3 -14.92 6.46 2.36
C ARG A 3 -13.94 5.34 2.72
N TYR A 4 -13.57 4.49 1.76
CA TYR A 4 -12.66 3.37 1.99
C TYR A 4 -11.19 3.82 1.96
N MET A 5 -10.86 4.83 1.14
CA MET A 5 -9.54 5.45 1.14
C MET A 5 -9.30 6.14 2.48
N GLN A 6 -10.24 6.94 2.96
CA GLN A 6 -10.19 7.56 4.29
C GLN A 6 -10.11 6.51 5.41
N LYS A 7 -10.94 5.45 5.37
CA LYS A 7 -10.86 4.38 6.38
C LYS A 7 -9.48 3.71 6.47
N SER A 8 -8.73 3.66 5.36
CA SER A 8 -7.40 3.05 5.33
C SER A 8 -6.30 3.95 5.89
N GLU A 9 -6.53 5.26 5.88
CA GLU A 9 -5.55 6.31 6.08
C GLU A 9 -5.57 6.85 7.52
N ARG A 10 -4.36 7.11 8.02
CA ARG A 10 -4.08 7.92 9.21
C ARG A 10 -3.19 9.08 8.78
N TYR A 11 -3.83 10.17 8.40
CA TYR A 11 -3.16 11.35 7.92
C TYR A 11 -2.60 12.19 9.07
N HIS A 12 -1.37 12.66 8.91
CA HIS A 12 -0.72 13.60 9.81
C HIS A 12 -0.77 14.99 9.16
N LEU A 13 -1.55 15.88 9.76
CA LEU A 13 -1.67 17.26 9.27
C LEU A 13 -0.30 17.95 9.23
N PRO A 14 -0.04 18.79 8.21
CA PRO A 14 1.21 19.53 8.15
C PRO A 14 1.34 20.47 9.36
N ASN A 15 2.53 20.53 9.93
CA ASN A 15 2.84 21.47 11.01
C ASN A 15 3.06 22.89 10.46
N SER A 16 3.28 23.86 11.36
CA SER A 16 3.46 25.27 10.96
C SER A 16 4.64 25.49 10.02
N GLU A 17 5.74 24.76 10.20
CA GLU A 17 6.93 24.84 9.34
C GLU A 17 6.60 24.33 7.92
N GLN A 18 5.97 23.16 7.82
CA GLN A 18 5.54 22.59 6.55
C GLN A 18 4.56 23.51 5.81
N ILE A 19 3.61 24.13 6.51
CA ILE A 19 2.67 25.10 5.94
C ILE A 19 3.40 26.35 5.42
N GLN A 20 4.34 26.90 6.19
CA GLN A 20 5.17 28.04 5.76
C GLN A 20 5.96 27.74 4.49
N LEU A 21 6.36 26.48 4.32
CA LEU A 21 7.10 25.96 3.16
C LEU A 21 6.17 25.50 2.02
N GLY A 22 4.88 25.80 2.09
CA GLY A 22 3.92 25.64 1.00
C GLY A 22 3.19 24.29 0.97
N ALA A 23 3.26 23.48 2.03
CA ALA A 23 2.40 22.31 2.18
C ALA A 23 0.93 22.75 2.30
N LYS A 24 0.07 22.14 1.49
CA LYS A 24 -1.38 22.38 1.46
C LYS A 24 -2.10 21.04 1.57
N VAL A 25 -3.26 21.06 2.21
CA VAL A 25 -4.11 19.88 2.42
C VAL A 25 -5.57 20.29 2.55
N ASP A 26 -6.49 19.47 2.05
CA ASP A 26 -7.91 19.52 2.39
C ASP A 26 -8.23 18.43 3.41
N PRO A 27 -8.39 18.75 4.71
CA PRO A 27 -8.60 17.73 5.73
C PRO A 27 -9.91 16.93 5.54
N THR A 28 -10.85 17.43 4.72
CA THR A 28 -12.15 16.76 4.52
C THR A 28 -12.06 15.51 3.64
N VAL A 29 -10.97 15.34 2.88
CA VAL A 29 -10.76 14.20 1.98
C VAL A 29 -9.84 13.13 2.55
N HIS A 30 -9.36 13.33 3.79
CA HIS A 30 -8.44 12.44 4.48
C HIS A 30 -9.10 11.65 5.62
N GLY A 31 -8.49 10.53 5.97
CA GLY A 31 -8.82 9.77 7.18
C GLY A 31 -7.76 9.95 8.26
N PHE A 32 -8.16 9.85 9.53
CA PHE A 32 -7.27 10.09 10.68
C PHE A 32 -7.13 8.89 11.62
N ASP A 33 -7.93 7.85 11.41
CA ASP A 33 -8.03 6.70 12.33
C ASP A 33 -7.61 5.36 11.68
N GLY A 34 -7.15 5.41 10.42
CA GLY A 34 -6.73 4.23 9.69
C GLY A 34 -5.38 3.67 10.13
N TYR A 35 -4.85 2.74 9.32
CA TYR A 35 -3.61 2.02 9.63
C TYR A 35 -2.42 2.54 8.84
N VAL A 36 -2.65 3.05 7.63
CA VAL A 36 -1.58 3.56 6.75
C VAL A 36 -1.30 5.00 7.12
N ASN A 37 -0.09 5.28 7.60
CA ASN A 37 0.31 6.64 7.90
C ASN A 37 0.59 7.39 6.60
N ALA A 38 0.10 8.61 6.51
CA ALA A 38 0.36 9.52 5.41
C ALA A 38 0.67 10.93 5.94
N GLY A 39 1.55 11.66 5.26
CA GLY A 39 1.86 13.04 5.63
C GLY A 39 3.08 13.58 4.89
N PHE A 40 3.47 14.80 5.26
CA PHE A 40 4.70 15.42 4.78
C PHE A 40 5.90 14.99 5.65
N PRO A 41 7.09 14.83 5.06
CA PRO A 41 8.28 14.47 5.80
C PRO A 41 8.67 15.60 6.76
N GLN A 42 9.25 15.23 7.89
CA GLN A 42 9.86 16.17 8.82
C GLN A 42 11.32 15.76 9.08
N PRO A 43 12.31 16.65 8.87
CA PRO A 43 12.20 18.01 8.29
C PRO A 43 11.68 18.04 6.84
N TYR A 44 11.04 19.14 6.46
CA TYR A 44 10.49 19.36 5.12
C TYR A 44 11.49 20.09 4.19
N GLU A 45 12.58 19.39 3.84
CA GLU A 45 13.80 20.02 3.29
C GLU A 45 13.72 20.53 1.83
N VAL A 46 12.59 20.36 1.14
CA VAL A 46 12.50 20.54 -0.33
C VAL A 46 11.84 21.87 -0.76
N ALA A 47 11.56 22.76 0.19
CA ALA A 47 10.68 23.92 -0.02
C ALA A 47 11.09 24.85 -1.16
N SER A 48 12.34 25.34 -1.16
CA SER A 48 12.77 26.37 -2.13
C SER A 48 12.83 25.86 -3.57
N ALA A 49 13.20 24.59 -3.77
CA ALA A 49 13.18 23.96 -5.09
C ALA A 49 11.73 23.69 -5.54
N SER A 50 10.88 23.25 -4.61
CA SER A 50 9.47 22.98 -4.87
C SER A 50 8.69 24.25 -5.24
N GLU A 51 8.95 25.37 -4.58
CA GLU A 51 8.37 26.67 -4.93
C GLU A 51 8.77 27.14 -6.32
N ARG A 52 10.06 27.08 -6.66
CA ARG A 52 10.53 27.44 -8.01
C ARG A 52 9.95 26.53 -9.08
N TYR A 53 9.76 25.25 -8.78
CA TYR A 53 9.10 24.30 -9.67
C TYR A 53 7.63 24.68 -9.90
N VAL A 54 6.86 24.92 -8.83
CA VAL A 54 5.46 25.35 -8.92
C VAL A 54 5.33 26.64 -9.73
N ALA A 55 6.18 27.64 -9.45
CA ALA A 55 6.18 28.91 -10.19
C ALA A 55 6.49 28.72 -11.68
N SER A 56 7.54 27.94 -11.99
CA SER A 56 7.96 27.69 -13.38
C SER A 56 6.89 26.96 -14.18
N ILE A 57 6.24 25.95 -13.61
CA ILE A 57 5.19 25.18 -14.27
C ILE A 57 3.95 26.04 -14.54
N ARG A 58 3.55 26.90 -13.59
CA ARG A 58 2.43 27.83 -13.78
C ARG A 58 2.73 28.90 -14.83
N ALA A 59 3.97 29.34 -14.94
CA ALA A 59 4.40 30.28 -15.98
C ALA A 59 4.41 29.61 -17.38
N ALA A 60 4.79 28.33 -17.45
CA ALA A 60 4.87 27.58 -18.70
C ALA A 60 3.51 27.13 -19.24
N ILE A 61 2.52 26.92 -18.37
CA ILE A 61 1.20 26.38 -18.73
C ILE A 61 0.10 27.37 -18.32
N PRO A 62 -0.35 28.25 -19.25
CA PRO A 62 -1.42 29.20 -18.97
C PRO A 62 -2.69 28.51 -18.46
N GLY A 63 -3.25 29.04 -17.37
CA GLY A 63 -4.47 28.51 -16.76
C GLY A 63 -4.26 27.32 -15.81
N LEU A 64 -3.04 26.80 -15.66
CA LEU A 64 -2.77 25.75 -14.67
C LEU A 64 -2.76 26.34 -13.25
N ALA A 65 -3.67 25.86 -12.40
CA ALA A 65 -3.74 26.23 -11.00
C ALA A 65 -2.77 25.39 -10.15
N GLU A 66 -2.36 25.95 -9.01
CA GLU A 66 -1.79 25.15 -7.94
C GLU A 66 -2.92 24.35 -7.28
N ASN A 67 -2.73 23.05 -7.14
CA ASN A 67 -3.69 22.17 -6.48
C ASN A 67 -3.35 22.08 -4.99
N ASN A 68 -4.34 22.39 -4.16
CA ASN A 68 -4.18 22.35 -2.71
C ASN A 68 -4.10 20.92 -2.17
N ASP A 69 -4.71 19.94 -2.86
CA ASP A 69 -4.69 18.54 -2.46
C ASP A 69 -5.04 17.62 -3.63
N VAL A 70 -4.06 16.84 -4.08
CA VAL A 70 -4.25 15.89 -5.19
C VAL A 70 -5.11 14.68 -4.81
N ALA A 71 -5.37 14.45 -3.52
CA ALA A 71 -6.25 13.39 -3.03
C ALA A 71 -7.74 13.77 -3.06
N SER A 72 -8.08 15.01 -3.43
CA SER A 72 -9.46 15.54 -3.46
C SER A 72 -10.39 14.91 -4.49
N GLY A 73 -9.87 14.06 -5.38
CA GLY A 73 -10.60 13.54 -6.55
C GLY A 73 -10.55 14.47 -7.77
N THR A 74 -9.98 15.67 -7.61
CA THR A 74 -9.66 16.59 -8.70
C THR A 74 -8.15 16.85 -8.74
N PRO A 75 -7.34 15.91 -9.26
CA PRO A 75 -5.87 15.98 -9.16
C PRO A 75 -5.22 16.97 -10.14
N ASN A 76 -5.98 17.55 -11.07
CA ASN A 76 -5.43 18.46 -12.08
C ASN A 76 -4.83 19.71 -11.43
N GLY A 77 -3.58 20.03 -11.78
CA GLY A 77 -2.84 21.17 -11.22
C GLY A 77 -1.40 20.80 -10.90
N VAL A 78 -0.63 21.79 -10.47
CA VAL A 78 0.69 21.57 -9.89
C VAL A 78 0.57 21.52 -8.37
N ALA A 79 1.21 20.55 -7.71
CA ALA A 79 1.02 20.34 -6.28
C ALA A 79 2.30 19.92 -5.57
N ARG A 80 2.31 20.15 -4.27
CA ARG A 80 3.17 19.45 -3.31
C ARG A 80 2.33 18.35 -2.69
N PHE A 81 2.82 17.12 -2.70
CA PHE A 81 2.04 15.98 -2.25
C PHE A 81 2.73 15.24 -1.11
N GLN A 82 1.89 14.64 -0.28
CA GLN A 82 2.21 13.79 0.85
C GLN A 82 2.76 12.43 0.43
N TYR A 83 3.34 11.71 1.38
CA TYR A 83 3.86 10.36 1.18
C TYR A 83 3.21 9.39 2.17
N SER A 84 3.25 8.09 1.83
CA SER A 84 2.93 7.01 2.77
C SER A 84 4.08 6.81 3.77
N ILE A 85 4.15 7.72 4.73
CA ILE A 85 5.17 7.77 5.77
C ILE A 85 4.53 7.96 7.14
N THR A 86 5.20 7.46 8.16
CA THR A 86 5.03 7.96 9.53
C THR A 86 6.05 9.08 9.70
N PRO A 87 5.61 10.36 9.81
CA PRO A 87 6.53 11.47 10.01
C PRO A 87 7.29 11.30 11.32
N GLY A 88 8.57 11.65 11.30
CA GLY A 88 9.46 11.59 12.46
C GLY A 88 10.14 12.93 12.72
N ASN A 89 10.76 13.11 13.88
CA ASN A 89 11.48 14.34 14.24
C ASN A 89 13.02 14.19 14.14
N GLY A 90 13.53 13.00 13.81
CA GLY A 90 14.96 12.73 13.64
C GLY A 90 15.43 12.76 12.18
N THR A 91 16.75 12.80 11.99
CA THR A 91 17.39 12.79 10.65
C THR A 91 17.35 11.43 9.97
N PHE A 92 17.34 10.34 10.74
CA PHE A 92 17.36 8.97 10.22
C PHE A 92 16.21 8.14 10.83
N PRO A 93 15.63 7.17 10.10
CA PRO A 93 14.57 6.28 10.60
C PRO A 93 14.87 5.68 11.99
N ALA A 94 16.10 5.19 12.19
CA ALA A 94 16.54 4.57 13.44
C ALA A 94 16.64 5.55 14.62
N LEU A 95 16.67 6.85 14.33
CA LEU A 95 16.76 7.93 15.31
C LEU A 95 15.45 8.74 15.38
N GLY A 96 14.32 8.12 15.04
CA GLY A 96 13.00 8.76 15.08
C GLY A 96 12.71 9.64 13.86
N GLY A 97 13.41 9.46 12.74
CA GLY A 97 13.11 10.12 11.47
C GLY A 97 11.96 9.50 10.70
N ASN A 98 11.66 10.06 9.53
CA ASN A 98 10.55 9.59 8.68
C ASN A 98 10.71 8.10 8.34
N THR A 99 9.65 7.31 8.56
CA THR A 99 9.65 5.88 8.22
C THR A 99 8.60 5.58 7.16
N ARG A 100 8.88 4.65 6.26
CA ARG A 100 7.92 4.23 5.23
C ARG A 100 6.74 3.49 5.89
N SER A 101 5.51 3.94 5.62
CA SER A 101 4.30 3.22 6.02
C SER A 101 3.90 2.20 4.95
N SER A 102 4.58 1.06 4.94
CA SER A 102 4.23 -0.06 4.06
C SER A 102 2.97 -0.79 4.55
N SER A 103 2.31 -1.56 3.68
CA SER A 103 1.17 -2.39 4.07
C SER A 103 1.52 -3.41 5.16
N ALA A 104 2.75 -3.95 5.14
CA ALA A 104 3.23 -4.84 6.19
C ALA A 104 3.35 -4.12 7.54
N ASN A 105 3.93 -2.93 7.56
CA ASN A 105 4.04 -2.12 8.78
C ASN A 105 2.67 -1.67 9.30
N ALA A 106 1.76 -1.27 8.41
CA ALA A 106 0.43 -0.78 8.76
C ALA A 106 -0.52 -1.89 9.25
N TYR A 107 -0.62 -3.01 8.51
CA TYR A 107 -1.66 -4.01 8.73
C TYR A 107 -1.16 -5.34 9.30
N ILE A 108 0.11 -5.71 9.04
CA ILE A 108 0.62 -7.03 9.39
C ILE A 108 1.32 -7.01 10.74
N TYR A 109 2.43 -6.29 10.87
CA TYR A 109 3.27 -6.33 12.07
C TYR A 109 2.51 -6.01 13.37
N PRO A 110 1.61 -5.00 13.43
CA PRO A 110 0.82 -4.73 14.63
C PRO A 110 -0.15 -5.86 14.99
N SER A 111 -0.50 -6.71 14.02
CA SER A 111 -1.47 -7.80 14.19
C SER A 111 -0.84 -9.15 14.56
N LEU A 112 0.47 -9.32 14.36
CA LEU A 112 1.16 -10.60 14.59
C LEU A 112 1.08 -11.07 16.05
N THR A 113 1.05 -10.14 17.00
CA THR A 113 0.95 -10.45 18.44
C THR A 113 -0.49 -10.55 18.93
N THR A 114 -1.47 -10.05 18.18
CA THR A 114 -2.86 -9.94 18.62
C THR A 114 -3.81 -10.90 17.89
N LYS A 115 -3.45 -11.38 16.70
CA LYS A 115 -4.27 -12.28 15.88
C LYS A 115 -3.68 -13.68 15.83
N THR A 116 -4.03 -14.51 16.81
CA THR A 116 -3.58 -15.92 16.91
C THR A 116 -4.08 -16.81 15.77
N ASN A 117 -5.12 -16.37 15.05
CA ASN A 117 -5.66 -17.06 13.88
C ASN A 117 -5.08 -16.59 12.54
N LEU A 118 -4.06 -15.71 12.54
CA LEU A 118 -3.37 -15.25 11.34
C LEU A 118 -2.04 -15.99 11.19
N VAL A 119 -1.88 -16.72 10.09
CA VAL A 119 -0.62 -17.38 9.73
C VAL A 119 -0.06 -16.72 8.47
N ILE A 120 1.21 -16.33 8.52
CA ILE A 120 1.93 -15.77 7.37
C ILE A 120 3.11 -16.68 7.07
N LEU A 121 3.06 -17.34 5.92
CA LEU A 121 4.13 -18.17 5.41
C LEU A 121 4.97 -17.35 4.42
N THR A 122 6.17 -16.96 4.82
CA THR A 122 7.14 -16.30 3.95
C THR A 122 8.01 -17.33 3.21
N GLU A 123 8.80 -16.87 2.23
CA GLU A 123 9.72 -17.72 1.45
C GLU A 123 9.02 -18.84 0.66
N HIS A 124 7.74 -18.65 0.35
CA HIS A 124 6.94 -19.56 -0.47
C HIS A 124 6.11 -18.78 -1.47
N GLN A 125 5.89 -19.37 -2.64
CA GLN A 125 5.09 -18.80 -3.71
C GLN A 125 3.95 -19.75 -4.08
N ALA A 126 2.73 -19.22 -4.13
CA ALA A 126 1.57 -19.94 -4.66
C ALA A 126 1.77 -20.23 -6.16
N SER A 127 1.55 -21.49 -6.55
CA SER A 127 1.75 -21.97 -7.92
C SER A 127 0.45 -22.23 -8.67
N SER A 128 -0.60 -22.71 -8.00
CA SER A 128 -1.92 -22.91 -8.62
C SER A 128 -3.06 -22.98 -7.60
N ILE A 129 -4.29 -22.74 -8.06
CA ILE A 129 -5.51 -22.95 -7.28
C ILE A 129 -5.95 -24.41 -7.47
N ILE A 130 -6.28 -25.08 -6.37
CA ILE A 130 -6.86 -26.42 -6.40
C ILE A 130 -8.37 -26.27 -6.53
N TRP A 131 -8.98 -26.88 -7.55
CA TRP A 131 -10.43 -26.82 -7.79
C TRP A 131 -11.12 -28.12 -7.39
N HIS A 132 -12.37 -28.04 -6.91
CA HIS A 132 -13.18 -29.24 -6.66
C HIS A 132 -13.51 -29.96 -7.98
N GLN A 133 -13.07 -31.22 -8.12
CA GLN A 133 -13.15 -31.99 -9.37
C GLN A 133 -14.55 -32.52 -9.75
N ARG A 134 -15.56 -32.38 -8.89
CA ARG A 134 -16.91 -32.93 -9.14
C ARG A 134 -18.00 -31.98 -8.66
N ARG A 135 -18.18 -30.87 -9.38
CA ARG A 135 -19.34 -29.99 -9.18
C ARG A 135 -20.14 -29.88 -10.47
N PRO A 136 -21.49 -29.92 -10.40
CA PRO A 136 -22.33 -29.56 -11.52
C PRO A 136 -21.92 -28.19 -12.08
N VAL A 137 -21.84 -28.05 -13.40
CA VAL A 137 -21.43 -26.82 -14.09
C VAL A 137 -22.27 -25.61 -13.65
N ALA A 138 -23.57 -25.83 -13.37
CA ALA A 138 -24.48 -24.82 -12.86
C ALA A 138 -24.07 -24.19 -11.51
N LEU A 139 -23.21 -24.86 -10.73
CA LEU A 139 -22.72 -24.35 -9.44
C LEU A 139 -21.37 -23.62 -9.55
N GLY A 140 -20.78 -23.57 -10.75
CA GLY A 140 -19.47 -22.97 -11.01
C GLY A 140 -18.29 -23.65 -10.31
N SER A 141 -17.09 -23.22 -10.70
CA SER A 141 -15.84 -23.67 -10.08
C SER A 141 -15.75 -23.18 -8.63
N ARG A 142 -15.33 -24.07 -7.72
CA ARG A 142 -15.07 -23.73 -6.31
C ARG A 142 -13.65 -24.11 -5.96
N ALA A 143 -12.90 -23.16 -5.43
CA ALA A 143 -11.56 -23.40 -4.91
C ALA A 143 -11.64 -24.33 -3.69
N ALA A 144 -10.83 -25.37 -3.70
CA ALA A 144 -10.63 -26.34 -2.63
C ALA A 144 -9.33 -26.08 -1.86
N GLY A 145 -8.38 -25.35 -2.45
CA GLY A 145 -7.08 -25.10 -1.84
C GLY A 145 -6.13 -24.33 -2.75
N VAL A 146 -4.87 -24.27 -2.34
CA VAL A 146 -3.76 -23.64 -3.07
C VAL A 146 -2.54 -24.53 -3.01
N ASN A 147 -1.89 -24.73 -4.15
CA ASN A 147 -0.54 -25.30 -4.22
C ASN A 147 0.50 -24.19 -4.09
N PHE A 148 1.61 -24.46 -3.42
CA PHE A 148 2.71 -23.53 -3.25
C PHE A 148 4.05 -24.26 -3.18
N ILE A 149 5.13 -23.54 -3.47
CA ILE A 149 6.51 -24.05 -3.48
C ILE A 149 7.41 -23.12 -2.67
N ALA A 150 8.46 -23.66 -2.06
CA ALA A 150 9.50 -22.84 -1.45
C ALA A 150 10.21 -22.01 -2.53
N THR A 151 10.44 -20.72 -2.28
CA THR A 151 11.15 -19.82 -3.20
C THR A 151 12.66 -19.90 -3.06
N GLN A 152 13.15 -20.47 -1.95
CA GLN A 152 14.56 -20.76 -1.74
C GLN A 152 14.80 -22.26 -1.67
N VAL A 153 15.75 -22.74 -2.46
CA VAL A 153 16.29 -24.09 -2.32
C VAL A 153 17.40 -24.02 -1.29
N LYS A 154 17.13 -24.46 -0.05
CA LYS A 154 18.23 -24.74 0.89
C LYS A 154 18.91 -26.03 0.44
N ASP A 155 20.21 -26.18 0.74
CA ASP A 155 21.08 -27.27 0.28
C ASP A 155 20.55 -28.70 0.55
N SER A 156 19.50 -28.84 1.36
CA SER A 156 18.80 -30.10 1.68
C SER A 156 17.68 -30.51 0.72
N GLY A 157 17.54 -29.85 -0.44
CA GLY A 157 16.57 -30.20 -1.48
C GLY A 157 15.21 -29.51 -1.32
N ASN A 158 14.57 -29.24 -2.45
CA ASN A 158 13.23 -28.64 -2.48
C ASN A 158 12.19 -29.72 -2.09
N PRO A 159 11.35 -29.52 -1.07
CA PRO A 159 10.35 -30.52 -0.65
C PRO A 159 9.27 -30.81 -1.71
N GLY A 160 9.32 -30.13 -2.86
CA GLY A 160 8.33 -30.24 -3.92
C GLY A 160 7.07 -29.41 -3.60
N PRO A 161 6.04 -29.51 -4.44
CA PRO A 161 4.79 -28.77 -4.25
C PRO A 161 4.09 -29.17 -2.95
N LEU A 162 3.76 -28.19 -2.13
CA LEU A 162 2.93 -28.31 -0.94
C LEU A 162 1.53 -27.79 -1.23
N SER A 163 0.54 -28.21 -0.43
CA SER A 163 -0.85 -27.79 -0.59
C SER A 163 -1.50 -27.40 0.73
N VAL A 164 -2.35 -26.38 0.69
CA VAL A 164 -3.25 -26.03 1.80
C VAL A 164 -4.70 -26.09 1.33
N LYS A 165 -5.58 -26.65 2.17
CA LYS A 165 -7.03 -26.72 1.91
C LYS A 165 -7.73 -25.48 2.48
N VAL A 166 -8.72 -24.97 1.75
CA VAL A 166 -9.56 -23.87 2.23
C VAL A 166 -10.98 -24.34 2.50
N ARG A 167 -11.64 -23.74 3.50
CA ARG A 167 -13.05 -24.03 3.82
C ARG A 167 -14.03 -23.06 3.14
N ARG A 168 -13.57 -21.83 2.88
CA ARG A 168 -14.39 -20.75 2.33
C ARG A 168 -13.88 -20.34 0.96
N GLU A 169 -12.90 -19.45 0.93
CA GLU A 169 -12.48 -18.75 -0.28
C GLU A 169 -10.95 -18.74 -0.41
N VAL A 170 -10.47 -18.57 -1.65
CA VAL A 170 -9.08 -18.18 -1.96
C VAL A 170 -9.12 -16.73 -2.42
N ILE A 171 -8.40 -15.86 -1.72
CA ILE A 171 -8.23 -14.46 -2.10
C ILE A 171 -6.87 -14.33 -2.79
N VAL A 172 -6.87 -13.99 -4.07
CA VAL A 172 -5.63 -13.81 -4.84
C VAL A 172 -5.19 -12.35 -4.78
N SER A 173 -3.99 -12.11 -4.27
CA SER A 173 -3.43 -10.76 -4.06
C SER A 173 -1.95 -10.67 -4.45
N SER A 174 -1.55 -11.42 -5.48
CA SER A 174 -0.17 -11.53 -5.99
C SER A 174 0.27 -10.38 -6.91
N GLY A 175 -0.50 -9.28 -6.95
CA GLY A 175 -0.25 -8.14 -7.83
C GLY A 175 -0.63 -8.39 -9.30
N ALA A 176 -0.63 -7.34 -10.12
CA ALA A 176 -1.11 -7.40 -11.50
C ALA A 176 -0.32 -8.40 -12.38
N ILE A 177 0.99 -8.56 -12.13
CA ILE A 177 1.83 -9.52 -12.86
C ILE A 177 1.61 -10.94 -12.31
N GLY A 178 1.64 -11.11 -10.99
CA GLY A 178 1.54 -12.42 -10.35
C GLY A 178 0.17 -13.08 -10.48
N VAL A 179 -0.91 -12.29 -10.59
CA VAL A 179 -2.27 -12.85 -10.74
C VAL A 179 -2.48 -13.50 -12.11
N GLY A 180 -1.90 -12.91 -13.17
CA GLY A 180 -1.96 -13.48 -14.51
C GLY A 180 -1.32 -14.87 -14.57
N TYR A 181 -0.19 -15.05 -13.88
CA TYR A 181 0.51 -16.33 -13.80
C TYR A 181 -0.35 -17.40 -13.09
N LEU A 182 -1.00 -17.07 -11.97
CA LEU A 182 -1.86 -18.01 -11.23
C LEU A 182 -3.10 -18.48 -12.01
N HIS A 183 -3.56 -17.69 -12.98
CA HIS A 183 -4.73 -18.03 -13.79
C HIS A 183 -4.38 -18.79 -15.07
N ALA A 184 -3.16 -18.61 -15.61
CA ALA A 184 -2.72 -19.20 -16.88
C ALA A 184 -2.43 -20.72 -16.80
N TYR A 185 -2.21 -21.27 -15.61
CA TYR A 185 -1.85 -22.69 -15.41
C TYR A 185 -2.99 -23.53 -14.78
N ASN A 186 -4.26 -23.19 -15.03
CA ASN A 186 -5.41 -24.00 -14.63
C ASN A 186 -5.94 -24.85 -15.79
#